data_AF-A0A2C9L5E7-F1
#
_entry.id   AF-A0A2C9L5E7-F1
#
_cell.length_a   1.000
_cell.length_b   1.000
_cell.length_c   1.000
_cell.angle_alpha   90.00
_cell.angle_beta   90.00
_cell.angle_gamma   90.00
#
_symmetry.space_group_name_H-M   'P 1'
#
loop_
_entity.id
_entity.type
_entity.pdbx_description
1 polymer ?
#
loop_
_entity_poly.entity_id
_entity_poly.type
_entity_poly.pdbx_seq_one_letter_code
_entity_poly.pdbx_strand_id
1 'polypeptide(L)'
;EFIQVLASAVVKAIVSAMTVEQREKREQAILACTKAVYDIDPNEVFCNITIDISCWPPTRANSTVAIQCFEYKHTNPKYKARRHCSENGNWSKIDFTDCFIQDPVVDPVR
;
A
#
# COMPACT_ATOMS: atom_id res chain seq x y z
N GLU A 1 -11.81 16.81 -2.46
CA GLU A 1 -11.17 15.55 -2.05
C GLU A 1 -9.66 15.73 -2.08
N PHE A 2 -8.99 15.59 -0.94
CA PHE A 2 -7.54 15.82 -0.85
C PHE A 2 -6.83 14.47 -0.84
N ILE A 3 -6.22 14.09 -1.97
CA ILE A 3 -5.28 12.97 -2.02
C ILE A 3 -4.04 13.38 -1.21
N GLN A 4 -3.75 12.67 -0.13
CA GLN A 4 -2.55 12.92 0.67
C GLN A 4 -1.37 12.16 0.05
N VAL A 5 -0.43 12.88 -0.59
CA VAL A 5 0.81 12.31 -1.10
C VAL A 5 1.89 12.44 -0.03
N LEU A 6 2.32 11.33 0.56
CA LEU A 6 3.41 11.29 1.54
C LEU A 6 4.77 11.27 0.81
N ALA A 7 5.29 12.47 0.54
CA ALA A 7 6.62 12.64 -0.05
C ALA A 7 7.72 12.59 1.02
N SER A 8 8.13 11.38 1.43
CA SER A 8 9.33 11.18 2.26
C SER A 8 10.56 10.94 1.39
N ALA A 9 11.75 11.37 1.85
CA ALA A 9 13.03 11.06 1.20
C ALA A 9 13.24 9.55 1.01
N VAL A 10 12.74 8.74 1.95
CA VAL A 10 12.79 7.26 1.87
C VAL A 10 11.92 6.74 0.74
N VAL A 11 10.69 7.24 0.60
CA VAL A 11 9.76 6.85 -0.48
C VAL A 11 10.37 7.20 -1.83
N LYS A 12 10.94 8.41 -1.97
CA LYS A 12 11.63 8.83 -3.20
C LYS A 12 12.81 7.91 -3.53
N ALA A 13 13.67 7.61 -2.55
CA ALA A 13 14.83 6.75 -2.76
C ALA A 13 14.42 5.33 -3.20
N ILE A 14 13.37 4.76 -2.61
CA ILE A 14 12.84 3.45 -3.00
C ILE A 14 12.32 3.46 -4.43
N VAL A 15 11.44 4.42 -4.77
CA VAL A 15 10.85 4.53 -6.12
C VAL A 15 11.90 4.81 -7.18
N SER A 16 12.94 5.61 -6.88
CA SER A 16 14.06 5.85 -7.79
C SER A 16 14.93 4.60 -7.99
N ALA A 17 15.00 3.71 -7.01
CA ALA A 17 15.76 2.47 -7.08
C ALA A 17 14.98 1.29 -7.72
N MET A 18 13.69 1.46 -8.03
CA MET A 18 12.89 0.48 -8.78
C MET A 18 13.33 0.39 -10.24
N THR A 19 13.05 -0.74 -10.89
CA THR A 19 13.15 -0.86 -12.36
C THR A 19 12.04 -0.07 -13.05
N VAL A 20 12.13 0.10 -14.37
CA VAL A 20 11.05 0.73 -15.16
C VAL A 20 9.74 -0.05 -15.03
N GLU A 21 9.80 -1.38 -15.20
CA GLU A 21 8.64 -2.26 -15.07
C GLU A 21 7.99 -2.18 -13.67
N GLN A 22 8.80 -2.14 -12.61
CA GLN A 22 8.30 -1.99 -11.24
C GLN A 22 7.60 -0.65 -11.02
N ARG A 23 8.12 0.45 -11.61
CA ARG A 23 7.48 1.77 -11.56
C ARG A 23 6.16 1.77 -12.32
N GLU A 24 6.10 1.15 -13.50
CA GLU A 24 4.86 1.05 -14.29
C GLU A 24 3.77 0.26 -13.54
N LYS A 25 4.12 -0.90 -12.96
CA LYS A 25 3.20 -1.68 -12.11
C LYS A 25 2.70 -0.85 -10.92
N ARG A 26 3.60 -0.11 -10.26
CA ARG A 26 3.24 0.78 -9.15
C ARG A 26 2.27 1.87 -9.60
N GLU A 27 2.54 2.52 -10.74
CA GLU A 27 1.68 3.57 -11.28
C GLU A 27 0.30 3.05 -11.66
N GLN A 28 0.22 1.86 -12.27
CA GLN A 28 -1.06 1.20 -12.56
C GLN A 28 -1.84 0.88 -11.27
N ALA A 29 -1.17 0.39 -10.23
CA ALA A 29 -1.79 0.12 -8.94
C ALA A 29 -2.30 1.41 -8.25
N ILE A 30 -1.54 2.50 -8.33
CA ILE A 30 -1.96 3.82 -7.82
C ILE A 30 -3.19 4.31 -8.59
N LEU A 31 -3.16 4.25 -9.92
CA LEU A 31 -4.26 4.71 -10.76
C LEU A 31 -5.56 3.92 -10.46
N ALA A 32 -5.45 2.60 -10.28
CA ALA A 32 -6.59 1.75 -9.91
C ALA A 32 -7.16 2.14 -8.54
N CYS A 33 -6.31 2.41 -7.56
CA CYS A 33 -6.71 2.81 -6.21
C CYS A 33 -7.37 4.20 -6.18
N THR A 34 -6.85 5.18 -6.94
CA THR A 34 -7.43 6.54 -7.00
C THR A 34 -8.79 6.59 -7.69
N LYS A 35 -9.21 5.53 -8.38
CA LYS A 35 -10.55 5.41 -8.96
C LYS A 35 -11.62 4.99 -7.93
N ALA A 36 -11.22 4.56 -6.72
CA ALA A 36 -12.11 3.97 -5.72
C ALA A 36 -12.75 4.98 -4.74
N VAL A 37 -12.97 6.24 -5.14
CA VAL A 37 -13.43 7.30 -4.21
C VAL A 37 -14.95 7.56 -4.29
N TYR A 38 -15.66 6.84 -5.16
CA TYR A 38 -17.10 7.01 -5.32
C TYR A 38 -17.82 6.07 -4.34
N ASP A 39 -18.61 6.64 -3.42
CA ASP A 39 -19.51 5.99 -2.43
C ASP A 39 -19.09 6.09 -0.94
N ILE A 40 -18.42 7.17 -0.53
CA ILE A 40 -18.22 7.48 0.90
C ILE A 40 -19.45 8.21 1.46
N ASP A 41 -20.12 7.63 2.46
CA ASP A 41 -21.15 8.34 3.24
C ASP A 41 -20.53 9.49 4.04
N PRO A 42 -21.00 10.74 3.88
CA PRO A 42 -20.44 11.89 4.60
C PRO A 42 -20.61 11.82 6.13
N ASN A 43 -21.46 10.93 6.65
CA ASN A 43 -21.65 10.71 8.09
C ASN A 43 -20.71 9.65 8.67
N GLU A 44 -20.03 8.89 7.82
CA GLU A 44 -19.07 7.88 8.25
C GLU A 44 -17.65 8.49 8.35
N VAL A 45 -16.91 8.06 9.37
CA VAL A 45 -15.51 8.47 9.52
C VAL A 45 -14.64 7.53 8.70
N PHE A 46 -13.77 8.11 7.88
CA PHE A 46 -12.79 7.38 7.07
C PHE A 46 -11.39 7.94 7.30
N CYS A 47 -10.40 7.10 7.09
CA CYS A 47 -9.06 7.56 6.82
C CYS A 47 -8.94 7.94 5.34
N ASN A 48 -8.33 9.10 5.08
CA ASN A 48 -8.18 9.63 3.73
C ASN A 48 -7.30 8.75 2.85
N ILE A 49 -7.57 8.76 1.53
CA ILE A 49 -6.66 8.17 0.55
C ILE A 49 -5.25 8.74 0.72
N THR A 50 -4.27 7.85 0.84
CA THR A 50 -2.87 8.20 1.07
C THR A 50 -1.97 7.47 0.09
N ILE A 51 -1.09 8.20 -0.58
CA ILE A 51 -0.12 7.63 -1.53
C ILE A 51 1.27 7.75 -0.92
N ASP A 52 1.94 6.62 -0.72
CA ASP A 52 3.36 6.53 -0.38
C ASP A 52 4.13 5.70 -1.44
N ILE A 53 4.78 4.60 -1.04
CA ILE A 53 5.28 3.60 -1.97
C ILE A 53 4.09 2.90 -2.66
N SER A 54 2.98 2.70 -1.95
CA SER A 54 1.74 2.14 -2.45
C SER A 54 0.57 3.12 -2.26
N CYS A 55 -0.60 2.79 -2.82
CA CYS A 55 -1.83 3.54 -2.56
C CYS A 55 -2.65 2.86 -1.46
N TRP A 56 -2.97 3.63 -0.42
CA TRP A 56 -3.87 3.27 0.65
C TRP A 56 -5.24 3.87 0.36
N PRO A 57 -6.26 3.05 0.03
CA PRO A 57 -7.58 3.55 -0.33
C PRO A 57 -8.27 4.18 0.88
N PRO A 58 -9.31 5.01 0.66
CA PRO A 58 -10.20 5.42 1.73
C PRO A 58 -10.67 4.19 2.51
N THR A 59 -10.51 4.21 3.82
CA THR A 59 -10.78 3.04 4.67
C THR A 59 -11.61 3.48 5.85
N ARG A 60 -12.72 2.77 6.12
CA ARG A 60 -13.64 3.09 7.20
C ARG A 60 -12.90 3.09 8.55
N ALA A 61 -13.26 4.01 9.43
CA ALA A 61 -12.75 4.06 10.79
C ALA A 61 -12.94 2.73 11.52
N ASN A 62 -12.01 2.45 12.43
CA ASN A 62 -11.93 1.20 13.19
C ASN A 62 -11.81 -0.06 12.31
N SER A 63 -11.11 0.03 11.18
CA SER A 63 -10.89 -1.12 10.29
C SER A 63 -9.47 -1.19 9.76
N THR A 64 -9.07 -2.36 9.27
CA THR A 64 -7.72 -2.61 8.74
C THR A 64 -7.82 -2.93 7.27
N VAL A 65 -7.05 -2.22 6.46
CA VAL A 65 -6.89 -2.52 5.03
C VAL A 65 -5.60 -3.30 4.81
N ALA A 66 -5.65 -4.24 3.87
CA ALA A 66 -4.50 -5.00 3.42
C ALA A 66 -4.32 -4.79 1.91
N ILE A 67 -3.13 -4.33 1.49
CA ILE A 67 -2.78 -4.12 0.09
C ILE A 67 -1.61 -5.01 -0.29
N GLN A 68 -1.50 -5.36 -1.56
CA GLN A 68 -0.38 -6.17 -2.05
C GLN A 68 0.95 -5.45 -1.80
N CYS A 69 1.97 -6.19 -1.39
CA CYS A 69 3.31 -5.65 -1.23
C CYS A 69 3.84 -5.16 -2.59
N PHE A 70 4.48 -3.99 -2.60
CA PHE A 70 5.15 -3.48 -3.78
C PHE A 70 6.33 -4.37 -4.15
N GLU A 71 6.66 -4.45 -5.44
CA GLU A 71 7.78 -5.25 -5.94
C GLU A 71 9.09 -4.42 -5.88
N TYR A 72 9.96 -4.72 -4.91
CA TYR A 72 11.24 -4.03 -4.70
C TYR A 72 12.19 -4.80 -3.78
N LYS A 73 13.39 -5.14 -4.26
CA LYS A 73 14.38 -5.93 -3.50
C LYS A 73 13.74 -7.21 -2.91
N HIS A 74 13.97 -7.46 -1.62
CA HIS A 74 13.49 -8.63 -0.86
C HIS A 74 11.99 -8.58 -0.51
N THR A 75 11.21 -7.66 -1.09
CA THR A 75 9.77 -7.70 -0.92
C THR A 75 9.14 -8.75 -1.81
N ASN A 76 8.16 -9.48 -1.30
CA ASN A 76 7.45 -10.51 -2.04
C ASN A 76 5.99 -10.05 -2.28
N PRO A 77 5.61 -9.79 -3.55
CA PRO A 77 4.27 -9.33 -3.88
C PRO A 77 3.18 -10.38 -3.62
N LYS A 78 3.50 -11.64 -3.28
CA LYS A 78 2.48 -12.62 -2.86
C LYS A 78 1.84 -12.28 -1.51
N TYR A 79 2.53 -11.51 -0.68
CA TYR A 79 2.06 -11.11 0.65
C TYR A 79 1.42 -9.72 0.64
N LYS A 80 0.94 -9.29 1.81
CA LYS A 80 0.19 -8.04 1.97
C LYS A 80 0.79 -7.16 3.06
N ALA A 81 0.91 -5.86 2.77
CA ALA A 81 1.11 -4.84 3.78
C ALA A 81 -0.23 -4.46 4.40
N ARG A 82 -0.24 -4.18 5.70
CA ARG A 82 -1.46 -3.87 6.46
C ARG A 82 -1.37 -2.48 7.08
N ARG A 83 -2.51 -1.79 7.16
CA ARG A 83 -2.61 -0.50 7.86
C ARG A 83 -3.97 -0.35 8.50
N HIS A 84 -3.99 0.12 9.73
CA HIS A 84 -5.20 0.30 10.50
C HIS A 84 -5.67 1.76 10.42
N CYS A 85 -6.95 1.95 10.16
CA CYS A 85 -7.64 3.21 10.30
C CYS A 85 -8.29 3.29 11.67
N SER A 86 -7.84 4.21 12.52
CA SER A 86 -8.41 4.39 13.87
C SER A 86 -9.84 4.92 13.82
N GLU A 87 -10.54 4.82 14.95
CA GLU A 87 -11.91 5.36 15.16
C GLU A 87 -12.03 6.85 14.81
N ASN A 88 -10.96 7.61 14.96
CA ASN A 88 -10.93 9.05 14.69
C ASN A 88 -10.53 9.41 13.24
N GLY A 89 -10.46 8.42 12.33
CA GLY A 89 -10.08 8.67 10.94
C GLY A 89 -8.59 8.93 10.74
N ASN A 90 -7.75 8.52 11.69
CA ASN A 90 -6.29 8.66 11.59
C ASN A 90 -5.62 7.32 11.25
N TRP A 91 -4.68 7.37 10.32
CA TRP A 91 -3.90 6.22 9.92
C TRP A 91 -2.85 5.81 10.95
N SER A 92 -2.74 4.51 11.20
CA SER A 92 -1.61 3.93 11.94
C SER A 92 -0.31 3.93 11.10
N LYS A 93 0.78 3.52 11.73
CA LYS A 93 1.98 3.05 11.02
C LYS A 93 1.62 1.86 10.13
N ILE A 94 2.37 1.70 9.05
CA ILE A 94 2.22 0.59 8.12
C ILE A 94 2.94 -0.63 8.67
N ASP A 95 2.29 -1.78 8.59
CA ASP A 95 2.86 -3.08 8.87
C ASP A 95 3.30 -3.74 7.55
N PHE A 96 4.61 -3.83 7.35
CA PHE A 96 5.25 -4.47 6.21
C PHE A 96 5.81 -5.87 6.54
N THR A 97 5.50 -6.42 7.72
CA THR A 97 6.12 -7.68 8.22
C THR A 97 6.03 -8.79 7.19
N ASP A 98 4.85 -8.99 6.60
CA ASP A 98 4.61 -10.08 5.65
C ASP A 98 5.30 -9.82 4.30
N CYS A 99 5.60 -8.56 3.96
CA CYS A 99 6.26 -8.24 2.70
C CYS A 99 7.67 -8.80 2.59
N PHE A 100 8.32 -9.11 3.70
CA PHE A 100 9.69 -9.64 3.70
C PHE A 100 9.75 -11.16 3.88
N ILE A 101 8.61 -11.85 3.85
CA ILE A 101 8.58 -13.32 3.87
C ILE A 101 9.12 -13.83 2.52
N GLN A 102 10.14 -14.69 2.61
CA GLN A 102 10.65 -15.43 1.45
C GLN A 102 9.91 -16.75 1.36
N ASP A 103 9.48 -17.11 0.14
CA ASP A 103 8.91 -18.44 -0.08
C ASP A 103 9.99 -19.50 0.25
N PRO A 104 9.63 -20.62 0.89
CA PRO A 104 10.58 -21.71 1.09
C PRO A 104 11.10 -22.16 -0.28
N VAL A 105 12.42 -22.33 -0.40
CA VAL A 105 13.03 -22.94 -1.58
C VAL A 105 12.48 -24.36 -1.67
N VAL A 106 11.52 -24.57 -2.58
CA VAL A 106 11.08 -25.91 -2.93
C VAL A 106 12.20 -26.48 -3.79
N ASP A 107 13.11 -27.25 -3.18
CA ASP A 107 14.07 -28.03 -3.94
C ASP A 107 13.28 -28.93 -4.90
N PRO A 108 13.46 -28.81 -6.23
CA PRO A 108 12.82 -29.73 -7.16
C PRO A 108 13.35 -31.11 -6.82
N VAL A 109 12.44 -32.00 -6.41
CA VAL A 109 12.72 -33.40 -6.07
C VAL A 109 13.61 -34.00 -7.16
N ARG A 110 14.82 -34.39 -6.77
CA ARG A 110 15.81 -35.04 -7.61
C ARG A 110 15.39 -36.46 -7.97
#